data_AF-A0A6A8QJ52-F1
#
_entry.id   AF-A0A6A8QJ52-F1
#
_cell.length_a   1.000
_cell.length_b   1.000
_cell.length_c   1.000
_cell.angle_alpha   90.00
_cell.angle_beta   90.00
_cell.angle_gamma   90.00
#
_symmetry.space_group_name_H-M   'P 1'
#
loop_
_entity.id
_entity.type
_entity.pdbx_description
1 polymer ?
#
loop_
_entity_poly.entity_id
_entity_poly.type
_entity_poly.pdbx_seq_one_letter_code
_entity_poly.pdbx_strand_id
1 'polypeptide(L)' 'MVTDIARQADVSGSLIYRWRRELTAERAGFAEVVMLPDQTTTTAVIEVELVDRARIRIPASIPPDLAAAVMKALTCR' A
#
# COMPACT_ATOMS: atom_id res chain seq x y z
N MET A 1 10.79 13.63 14.18
CA MET A 1 11.58 14.78 13.65
C MET A 1 12.41 14.32 12.44
N VAL A 2 13.05 15.22 11.68
CA VAL A 2 13.88 14.85 10.49
C VAL A 2 14.98 13.84 10.85
N THR A 3 15.51 13.91 12.07
CA THR A 3 16.49 12.98 12.63
C THR A 3 15.97 11.53 12.72
N ASP A 4 14.69 11.35 13.06
CA ASP A 4 14.08 10.02 13.13
C ASP A 4 13.92 9.41 11.75
N ILE A 5 13.51 10.23 10.78
CA ILE A 5 13.35 9.82 9.37
C ILE A 5 14.73 9.47 8.77
N ALA A 6 15.74 10.28 9.05
CA ALA A 6 17.12 10.04 8.63
C ALA A 6 17.64 8.70 9.15
N ARG A 7 17.42 8.42 10.45
CA ARG A 7 17.78 7.14 11.06
C ARG A 7 17.01 5.95 10.46
N GLN A 8 15.71 6.08 10.22
CA GLN A 8 14.89 5.01 9.65
C GLN A 8 15.29 4.66 8.22
N ALA A 9 15.65 5.67 7.43
CA ALA A 9 16.05 5.50 6.03
C ALA A 9 17.56 5.26 5.85
N ASP A 10 18.33 5.18 6.94
CA ASP A 10 19.80 5.05 6.94
C ASP A 10 20.51 6.12 6.09
N VAL A 11 20.07 7.37 6.24
CA VAL A 11 20.66 8.53 5.55
C VAL A 11 21.05 9.60 6.56
N SER A 12 22.02 10.45 6.21
CA SER A 12 22.33 11.62 7.03
C SER A 12 21.22 12.68 6.89
N GLY A 13 20.96 13.42 7.98
CA GLY A 13 19.95 14.49 7.95
C GLY A 13 20.27 15.61 6.94
N SER A 14 21.56 15.86 6.65
CA SER A 14 21.99 16.85 5.66
C SER A 14 21.60 16.47 4.23
N LEU A 15 21.54 15.18 3.89
CA LEU A 15 21.05 14.71 2.59
C LEU A 15 19.58 15.06 2.37
N ILE A 16 18.75 14.91 3.40
CA ILE A 16 17.32 15.24 3.33
C ILE A 16 17.13 16.74 3.04
N TYR A 17 17.88 17.61 3.71
CA TYR A 17 17.80 19.05 3.45
C TYR A 17 18.31 19.43 2.06
N ARG A 18 19.40 18.78 1.60
CA ARG A 18 19.93 18.99 0.24
C ARG A 18 18.90 18.60 -0.82
N TRP A 19 18.34 17.40 -0.74
CA TRP A 19 17.33 16.92 -1.70
C TRP A 19 16.07 17.78 -1.70
N ARG A 20 15.60 18.25 -0.54
CA ARG A 20 14.46 19.19 -0.49
C ARG A 20 14.76 20.46 -1.27
N ARG A 21 15.98 21.01 -1.17
CA ARG A 21 16.38 22.19 -1.93
C ARG A 21 16.48 21.91 -3.43
N GLU A 22 17.11 20.81 -3.81
CA GLU A 22 17.28 20.39 -5.21
C GLU A 22 15.93 20.16 -5.90
N LEU A 23 15.03 19.40 -5.28
CA LEU A 23 13.69 19.10 -5.81
C LEU A 23 12.77 20.34 -5.87
N THR A 24 13.01 21.35 -5.03
CA THR A 24 12.26 22.61 -5.07
C THR A 24 12.78 23.53 -6.17
N ALA A 25 14.08 23.48 -6.47
CA ALA A 25 14.73 24.37 -7.43
C ALA A 25 14.66 23.85 -8.88
N GLU A 26 14.73 22.54 -9.10
CA GLU A 26 14.73 21.91 -10.42
C GLU A 26 13.66 20.81 -10.50
N ARG A 27 12.52 21.12 -11.14
CA ARG A 27 11.52 20.09 -11.56
C ARG A 27 11.83 19.51 -12.94
N ALA A 28 12.82 20.03 -13.66
CA ALA A 28 13.15 19.57 -15.00
C ALA A 28 13.92 18.23 -14.92
N GLY A 29 13.32 17.15 -15.42
CA GLY A 29 13.94 15.81 -15.45
C GLY A 29 13.49 14.84 -14.36
N PHE A 30 12.69 15.29 -13.38
CA PHE A 30 12.08 14.43 -12.37
C PHE A 30 10.57 14.30 -12.60
N ALA A 31 10.06 13.07 -12.63
CA ALA A 31 8.62 12.80 -12.70
C ALA A 31 7.99 12.85 -11.30
N GLU A 32 6.86 13.53 -11.16
CA GLU A 32 6.10 13.54 -9.91
C GLU A 32 5.51 12.14 -9.64
N VAL A 33 5.96 11.49 -8.57
CA VAL A 33 5.44 10.20 -8.12
C VAL A 33 4.70 10.42 -6.81
N VAL A 34 3.38 10.28 -6.84
CA VAL A 34 2.55 10.31 -5.63
C VAL A 34 2.57 8.92 -5.01
N MET A 35 3.25 8.79 -3.86
CA MET A 35 3.13 7.61 -3.01
C MET A 35 1.80 7.71 -2.26
N LEU A 36 0.77 7.03 -2.78
CA LEU A 36 -0.41 6.76 -1.96
C LEU A 36 0.06 5.88 -0.80
N PRO A 37 -0.34 6.19 0.46
CA PRO A 37 -0.12 5.25 1.55
C PRO A 37 -0.70 3.90 1.10
N ASP A 38 0.01 2.82 1.40
CA ASP A 38 -0.51 1.48 1.14
C ASP A 38 -1.91 1.46 1.76
N GLN A 39 -2.94 1.37 0.91
CA GLN A 39 -4.32 1.51 1.38
C GLN A 39 -4.49 0.36 2.35
N THR A 40 -4.52 0.67 3.65
CA THR A 40 -4.46 -0.28 4.75
C THR A 40 -5.23 -1.51 4.35
N THR A 41 -4.50 -2.53 3.91
CA THR A 41 -5.09 -3.78 3.45
C THR A 41 -5.77 -4.29 4.69
N THR A 42 -7.09 -4.12 4.76
CA THR A 42 -7.85 -4.40 5.97
C THR A 42 -7.50 -5.82 6.33
N THR A 43 -6.83 -6.03 7.46
CA THR A 43 -6.09 -7.25 7.75
C THR A 43 -6.96 -8.45 7.42
N ALA A 44 -6.68 -9.10 6.29
CA ALA A 44 -7.51 -10.18 5.81
C ALA A 44 -7.31 -11.33 6.79
N VAL A 45 -8.39 -11.77 7.43
CA VAL A 45 -8.33 -12.93 8.32
C VAL A 45 -8.34 -14.21 7.49
N ILE A 46 -8.94 -14.15 6.29
CA ILE A 46 -9.02 -15.28 5.37
C ILE A 46 -8.57 -14.79 3.99
N GLU A 47 -7.56 -15.46 3.44
CA GLU A 47 -7.15 -15.33 2.05
C GLU A 47 -7.50 -16.62 1.30
N VAL A 48 -8.15 -16.49 0.14
CA VAL A 48 -8.52 -17.61 -0.72
C VAL A 48 -7.95 -17.38 -2.11
N GLU A 49 -7.20 -18.36 -2.63
CA GLU A 49 -6.72 -18.37 -4.00
C GLU A 49 -7.56 -19.36 -4.82
N LEU A 50 -8.22 -18.85 -5.86
CA LEU A 50 -8.98 -19.66 -6.81
C LEU A 50 -8.09 -20.08 -7.98
N VAL A 51 -8.41 -21.22 -8.59
CA VAL A 51 -7.64 -21.82 -9.70
C VAL A 51 -7.49 -20.86 -10.89
N ASP A 52 -8.43 -19.93 -11.09
CA ASP A 52 -8.40 -18.89 -12.13
C ASP A 52 -7.62 -17.61 -11.74
N ARG A 53 -6.66 -17.72 -10.80
CA ARG A 53 -5.86 -16.60 -10.26
C ARG A 53 -6.65 -15.48 -9.57
N ALA A 54 -7.94 -15.67 -9.31
CA ALA A 54 -8.69 -14.76 -8.46
C ALA A 54 -8.22 -14.93 -7.01
N ARG A 55 -7.72 -13.85 -6.40
CA ARG A 55 -7.35 -13.80 -4.98
C ARG A 55 -8.42 -13.02 -4.24
N ILE A 56 -9.05 -13.67 -3.27
CA ILE A 56 -10.06 -13.05 -2.41
C ILE A 56 -9.44 -12.84 -1.04
N ARG A 57 -9.57 -11.62 -0.54
CA ARG A 57 -9.20 -11.23 0.81
C ARG A 57 -10.47 -10.91 1.57
N ILE A 58 -10.68 -11.58 2.69
CA ILE A 58 -11.85 -11.39 3.55
C ILE A 58 -11.37 -10.82 4.88
N PRO A 59 -11.55 -9.51 5.10
CA PRO A 59 -11.31 -8.86 6.39
C PRO A 59 -12.30 -9.32 7.47
N ALA A 60 -11.89 -9.18 8.74
CA ALA A 60 -12.73 -9.51 9.90
C ALA A 60 -14.05 -8.72 9.96
N SER A 61 -14.11 -7.55 9.32
CA SER A 61 -15.27 -6.67 9.29
C SER A 61 -16.38 -7.12 8.34
N ILE A 62 -16.13 -8.13 7.49
CA ILE A 62 -17.13 -8.61 6.53
C ILE A 62 -18.15 -9.53 7.23
N PRO A 63 -19.46 -9.27 7.09
CA PRO A 63 -20.49 -10.18 7.57
C PRO A 63 -20.36 -11.56 6.89
N PRO A 64 -20.50 -12.67 7.65
CA PRO A 64 -20.30 -14.02 7.12
C PRO A 64 -21.24 -14.35 5.94
N ASP A 65 -22.47 -13.85 5.97
CA ASP A 65 -23.44 -14.07 4.89
C ASP A 65 -23.01 -13.41 3.57
N LEU A 66 -22.39 -12.23 3.65
CA LEU A 66 -21.86 -11.52 2.48
C LEU A 66 -20.65 -12.25 1.91
N ALA A 67 -19.75 -12.71 2.77
CA ALA A 67 -18.61 -13.53 2.35
C ALA A 67 -19.07 -14.83 1.65
N ALA A 68 -20.05 -15.53 2.22
CA ALA A 68 -20.61 -16.75 1.65
C ALA A 68 -21.29 -16.50 0.29
N ALA A 69 -22.06 -15.41 0.16
CA ALA A 69 -22.71 -15.05 -1.10
C ALA A 69 -21.71 -14.77 -2.22
N VAL A 70 -20.64 -14.01 -1.92
CA VAL A 70 -19.56 -13.72 -2.88
C VAL A 70 -18.81 -15.01 -3.27
N MET A 71 -18.44 -15.84 -2.29
CA MET A 71 -17.78 -17.13 -2.54
C MET A 71 -18.65 -18.05 -3.41
N LYS A 72 -19.96 -18.09 -3.17
CA LYS A 72 -20.90 -18.87 -3.98
C LYS A 72 -21.01 -18.34 -5.40
N ALA A 73 -21.09 -17.02 -5.59
CA ALA A 73 -21.14 -16.42 -6.91
C ALA A 73 -19.87 -16.70 -7.74
N LEU A 74 -18.71 -16.79 -7.08
CA LEU A 74 -17.43 -17.05 -7.74
C LEU A 74 -17.17 -18.53 -8.02
N THR A 75 -17.70 -19.44 -7.20
CA THR A 75 -17.55 -20.90 -7.39
C THR A 75 -18.65 -21.53 -8.24
N CYS A 76 -19.80 -20.88 -8.38
CA CYS A 76 -20.93 -21.36 -9.19
C CYS A 76 -20.89 -20.86 -10.66
N ARG A 77 -19.76 -20.29 -11.09
CA ARG A 77 -19.52 -19.89 -12.48
C ARG A 77 -19.19 -21.10 -13.34
#